data_AF-A0A5A7VGD6-F1
#
_entry.id   AF-A0A5A7VGD6-F1
#
_cell.length_a   1.000
_cell.length_b   1.000
_cell.length_c   1.000
_cell.angle_alpha   90.00
_cell.angle_beta   90.00
_cell.angle_gamma   90.00
#
_symmetry.space_group_name_H-M   'P 1'
#
loop_
_entity.id
_entity.type
_entity.pdbx_description
1 polymer ?
#
loop_
_entity_poly.entity_id
_entity_poly.type
_entity_poly.pdbx_seq_one_letter_code
_entity_poly.pdbx_strand_id
1 'polypeptide(L)'
;MVVEFNVRVLDIANKSDALGEKMSDSKLVRKVLRSLPSKFNMKVTAIEKANDLSKMKLDELFGSLHTFKLHLEDGVSRRKPNLVLTSLKEGQTK
;
A
#
# COMPACT_ATOMS: atom_id res chain seq x y z
N MET A 1 12.96 3.32 -3.42
CA MET A 1 12.15 2.43 -2.55
C MET A 1 10.66 2.27 -2.94
N VAL A 2 9.85 3.28 -3.33
CA VAL A 2 8.54 3.05 -4.04
C VAL A 2 8.51 3.71 -5.40
N VAL A 3 9.09 4.92 -5.53
CA VAL A 3 9.18 5.64 -6.80
C VAL A 3 9.92 4.82 -7.85
N GLU A 4 11.09 4.27 -7.51
CA GLU A 4 11.84 3.36 -8.39
C GLU A 4 11.05 2.10 -8.78
N PHE A 5 10.21 1.57 -7.87
CA PHE A 5 9.36 0.44 -8.19
C PHE A 5 8.29 0.84 -9.21
N ASN A 6 7.62 1.98 -9.02
CA ASN A 6 6.63 2.51 -9.95
C ASN A 6 7.25 2.79 -11.33
N VAL A 7 8.47 3.35 -11.37
CA VAL A 7 9.21 3.58 -12.63
C VAL A 7 9.48 2.25 -13.35
N ARG A 8 9.92 1.20 -12.63
CA ARG A 8 10.12 -0.13 -13.24
C ARG A 8 8.82 -0.74 -13.75
N VAL A 9 7.70 -0.54 -13.06
CA VAL A 9 6.39 -1.00 -13.53
C VAL A 9 6.03 -0.31 -14.85
N LEU A 10 6.25 1.00 -14.96
CA LEU A 10 6.01 1.76 -16.19
C LEU A 10 6.94 1.32 -17.33
N ASP A 11 8.23 1.12 -17.06
CA ASP A 11 9.18 0.63 -18.05
C ASP A 11 8.76 -0.73 -18.62
N ILE A 12 8.33 -1.66 -17.76
CA ILE A 12 7.82 -2.98 -18.19
C ILE A 12 6.52 -2.83 -18.99
N ALA A 13 5.59 -1.97 -18.55
CA ALA A 13 4.33 -1.74 -19.27
C ALA A 13 4.59 -1.14 -20.66
N ASN A 14 5.51 -0.18 -20.76
CA ASN A 14 5.90 0.44 -22.02
C ASN A 14 6.58 -0.56 -22.97
N LYS A 15 7.48 -1.40 -22.45
CA LYS A 15 8.09 -2.49 -23.23
C LYS A 15 7.05 -3.49 -23.73
N SER A 16 6.07 -3.82 -22.90
CA SER A 16 4.96 -4.70 -23.28
C SER A 16 4.12 -4.08 -24.41
N ASP A 17 3.81 -2.79 -24.32
CA ASP A 17 3.08 -2.05 -25.36
C ASP A 17 3.87 -1.99 -26.68
N ALA A 18 5.18 -1.76 -26.62
CA ALA A 18 6.07 -1.78 -27.79
C ALA A 18 6.14 -3.15 -28.48
N LEU A 19 5.89 -4.24 -27.74
CA LEU A 19 5.78 -5.60 -28.27
C LEU A 19 4.35 -5.95 -28.74
N GLY A 20 3.41 -5.00 -28.69
CA GLY A 20 2.02 -5.18 -29.09
C GLY A 20 1.11 -5.78 -28.01
N GLU A 21 1.63 -6.08 -26.82
CA GLU A 21 0.82 -6.55 -25.68
C GLU A 21 0.52 -5.38 -24.73
N LYS A 22 -0.38 -4.49 -25.13
CA LYS A 22 -0.81 -3.39 -24.27
C LYS A 22 -1.51 -3.89 -23.01
N MET A 23 -1.00 -3.50 -21.85
CA MET A 23 -1.64 -3.80 -20.57
C MET A 23 -2.58 -2.66 -20.17
N SER A 24 -3.81 -3.00 -19.80
CA SER A 24 -4.75 -2.03 -19.23
C SER A 24 -4.36 -1.69 -17.79
N ASP A 25 -4.76 -0.50 -17.33
CA ASP A 25 -4.56 -0.04 -15.95
C ASP A 25 -5.09 -1.06 -14.93
N SER A 26 -6.30 -1.59 -15.14
CA SER A 26 -6.88 -2.64 -14.29
C SER A 26 -5.98 -3.89 -14.17
N LYS A 27 -5.31 -4.30 -15.25
CA LYS A 27 -4.36 -5.43 -15.24
C LYS A 27 -3.10 -5.06 -14.46
N LEU A 28 -2.58 -3.85 -14.67
CA LEU A 28 -1.38 -3.34 -13.99
C LEU A 28 -1.61 -3.12 -12.49
N VAL A 29 -2.73 -2.51 -12.10
CA VAL A 29 -3.14 -2.28 -10.69
C VAL A 29 -3.14 -3.58 -9.91
N ARG A 30 -3.80 -4.63 -10.43
CA ARG A 30 -3.84 -5.94 -9.76
C ARG A 30 -2.47 -6.60 -9.66
N LYS A 31 -1.64 -6.49 -10.72
CA LYS A 31 -0.27 -6.99 -10.71
C LYS A 31 0.58 -6.26 -9.66
N VAL A 32 0.47 -4.94 -9.59
CA VAL A 32 1.18 -4.13 -8.59
C VAL A 32 0.78 -4.55 -7.18
N LEU A 33 -0.52 -4.56 -6.86
CA LEU A 33 -1.02 -4.93 -5.53
C LEU A 33 -0.53 -6.32 -5.09
N ARG A 34 -0.57 -7.31 -6.01
CA ARG A 34 -0.07 -8.67 -5.74
C ARG A 34 1.46 -8.74 -5.52
N SER A 35 2.22 -7.81 -6.09
CA SER A 35 3.69 -7.80 -6.02
C SER A 35 4.23 -7.02 -4.81
N LEU A 36 3.37 -6.37 -4.02
CA LEU A 36 3.81 -5.56 -2.89
C LEU A 36 4.29 -6.44 -1.72
N PRO A 37 5.33 -6.00 -0.98
CA PRO A 37 5.77 -6.70 0.23
C PRO A 37 4.70 -6.68 1.33
N SER A 38 4.76 -7.64 2.25
CA SER A 38 3.77 -7.85 3.33
C SER A 38 3.51 -6.61 4.21
N LYS A 39 4.47 -5.71 4.35
CA LYS A 39 4.31 -4.42 5.06
C LYS A 39 3.21 -3.51 4.48
N PHE A 40 2.78 -3.76 3.24
CA PHE A 40 1.67 -3.05 2.59
C PHE A 40 0.33 -3.78 2.72
N ASN A 41 0.24 -4.97 3.32
CA ASN A 41 -0.99 -5.78 3.36
C ASN A 41 -2.20 -4.98 3.88
N MET A 42 -2.04 -4.21 4.95
CA MET A 42 -3.11 -3.37 5.49
C MET A 42 -3.60 -2.33 4.46
N LYS A 43 -2.68 -1.74 3.70
CA LYS A 43 -3.00 -0.78 2.64
C LYS A 43 -3.67 -1.47 1.45
N VAL A 44 -3.20 -2.65 1.06
CA VAL A 44 -3.80 -3.46 -0.01
C VAL A 44 -5.26 -3.79 0.32
N THR A 45 -5.53 -4.34 1.51
CA THR A 45 -6.90 -4.66 1.95
C THR A 45 -7.79 -3.42 1.99
N ALA A 46 -7.27 -2.26 2.42
CA ALA A 46 -8.03 -1.02 2.43
C ALA A 46 -8.40 -0.57 1.00
N ILE A 47 -7.46 -0.66 0.05
CA ILE A 47 -7.71 -0.32 -1.36
C ILE A 47 -8.76 -1.26 -1.96
N GLU A 48 -8.62 -2.58 -1.75
CA GLU A 48 -9.54 -3.60 -2.27
C GLU A 48 -10.97 -3.45 -1.74
N LYS A 49 -11.13 -2.99 -0.49
CA LYS A 49 -12.45 -2.74 0.10
C LYS A 49 -13.08 -1.43 -0.35
N ALA A 50 -12.27 -0.39 -0.58
CA ALA A 50 -12.77 0.96 -0.83
C ALA A 50 -12.95 1.27 -2.33
N ASN A 51 -12.23 0.59 -3.23
CA ASN A 51 -12.17 0.95 -4.64
C ASN A 51 -12.49 -0.23 -5.56
N ASP A 52 -13.13 0.07 -6.70
CA ASP A 52 -13.25 -0.88 -7.80
C ASP A 52 -11.94 -0.91 -8.60
N LEU A 53 -11.14 -1.97 -8.40
CA LEU A 53 -9.86 -2.18 -9.09
C LEU A 53 -9.97 -2.23 -10.62
N SER A 54 -11.18 -2.41 -11.16
CA SER A 54 -11.41 -2.45 -12.60
C SER A 54 -11.46 -1.05 -13.21
N LYS A 55 -11.73 -0.03 -12.40
CA LYS A 55 -11.86 1.37 -12.80
C LYS A 55 -10.73 2.25 -12.26
N MET A 56 -10.02 1.77 -11.25
CA MET A 56 -8.88 2.46 -10.65
C MET A 56 -7.77 2.69 -11.69
N LYS A 57 -7.25 3.92 -11.74
CA LYS A 57 -6.12 4.25 -12.59
C LYS A 57 -4.80 3.89 -11.92
N LEU A 58 -3.77 3.62 -12.73
CA LEU A 58 -2.47 3.23 -12.19
C LEU A 58 -1.78 4.38 -11.44
N ASP A 59 -1.94 5.62 -11.90
CA ASP A 59 -1.39 6.81 -11.25
C ASP A 59 -1.97 7.05 -9.85
N GLU A 60 -3.28 6.81 -9.69
CA GLU A 60 -3.97 6.90 -8.40
C GLU A 60 -3.39 5.89 -7.40
N LEU A 61 -3.16 4.64 -7.84
CA LEU A 61 -2.52 3.62 -7.02
C LEU A 61 -1.11 4.04 -6.61
N PHE A 62 -0.32 4.57 -7.54
CA PHE A 62 1.03 5.03 -7.27
C PHE A 62 1.08 6.16 -6.24
N GLY A 63 0.18 7.14 -6.34
CA GLY A 63 0.05 8.20 -5.33
C GLY A 63 -0.29 7.63 -3.95
N SER A 64 -1.28 6.72 -3.89
CA SER A 64 -1.71 6.07 -2.66
C SER A 64 -0.59 5.28 -1.97
N LEU A 65 0.25 4.57 -2.73
CA LEU A 65 1.40 3.83 -2.22
C LEU A 65 2.54 4.75 -1.76
N HIS A 66 2.79 5.84 -2.49
CA HIS A 66 3.80 6.83 -2.12
C HIS A 66 3.45 7.48 -0.78
N THR A 67 2.23 7.99 -0.65
CA THR A 67 1.71 8.58 0.58
C THR A 67 1.76 7.58 1.75
N PHE A 68 1.35 6.34 1.55
CA PHE A 68 1.43 5.34 2.62
C PHE A 68 2.87 5.07 3.08
N LYS A 69 3.82 5.02 2.13
CA LYS A 69 5.23 4.81 2.45
C LYS A 69 5.81 5.96 3.28
N LEU A 70 5.51 7.21 2.93
CA LEU A 70 5.95 8.38 3.70
C LEU A 70 5.51 8.27 5.17
N HIS A 71 4.22 7.99 5.40
CA HIS A 71 3.69 7.80 6.75
C HIS A 71 4.30 6.58 7.48
N LEU A 72 4.64 5.51 6.76
CA LEU A 72 5.30 4.34 7.34
C LEU A 72 6.70 4.69 7.83
N GLU A 73 7.45 5.50 7.09
CA GLU A 73 8.80 5.97 7.46
C GLU A 73 8.74 6.98 8.63
N ASP A 74 7.78 7.90 8.63
CA ASP A 74 7.57 8.87 9.72
C ASP A 74 7.14 8.20 11.05
N GLY A 75 6.36 7.12 10.97
CA GLY A 75 5.91 6.36 12.13
C GLY A 75 7.00 5.57 12.86
N VAL A 76 8.11 5.23 12.18
CA VAL A 76 9.26 4.54 12.82
C VAL A 76 9.96 5.47 13.80
N SER A 77 10.02 6.78 13.52
CA SER A 77 10.62 7.76 14.43
C SER A 77 9.78 8.05 15.68
N ARG A 78 8.48 7.69 15.70
CA ARG A 78 7.54 8.01 16.80
C ARG A 78 7.16 6.82 17.68
N ARG A 79 7.70 5.63 17.47
CA ARG A 79 7.53 4.53 18.43
C ARG A 79 8.36 4.79 19.69
N LYS A 80 7.92 5.72 20.54
CA LYS A 80 8.23 5.65 21.97
C LYS A 80 7.52 4.40 22.51
N PRO A 81 8.23 3.40 23.06
CA PRO A 81 7.60 2.26 23.68
C PRO A 81 7.10 2.71 25.06
N ASN A 82 5.85 3.14 25.15
CA ASN A 82 5.13 3.28 26.43
C ASN A 82 3.62 3.33 26.15
N LEU A 83 3.04 2.17 25.86
CA LEU A 83 1.63 1.94 26.13
C LEU A 83 1.55 0.87 27.22
N VAL A 84 1.85 1.29 28.45
CA VAL A 84 1.54 0.47 29.63
C VAL A 84 0.03 0.54 29.81
N LEU A 85 -0.67 -0.52 29.40
CA LEU A 85 -2.04 -0.75 29.82
C LEU A 85 -1.99 -1.33 31.23
N THR A 86 -2.02 -0.47 32.25
CA THR A 86 -2.39 -0.94 33.59
C THR A 86 -3.88 -1.18 33.58
N SER A 87 -4.28 -2.44 33.47
CA SER A 87 -5.63 -2.90 33.79
C SER A 87 -6.03 -2.34 35.16
N LEU A 88 -7.09 -1.53 35.21
CA LEU A 88 -7.74 -1.23 36.48
C LEU A 88 -8.30 -2.56 37.01
N LYS A 89 -7.57 -3.14 37.96
CA LYS A 89 -8.12 -4.09 38.90
C LYS A 89 -8.82 -3.24 39.97
N GLU A 90 -10.12 -3.08 39.88
CA GLU A 90 -10.92 -2.74 41.05
C GLU A 90 -11.96 -3.84 41.24
N GLY A 91 -11.50 -4.90 41.89
CA GLY A 91 -12.35 -5.67 42.78
C GLY A 91 -12.21 -5.08 44.19
N GLN A 92 -13.37 -4.99 44.86
CA GLN A 92 -13.61 -4.96 46.31
C GLN A 92 -13.58 -3.60 47.03
N THR A 93 -14.75 -3.09 47.40
CA THR A 93 -15.24 -2.74 48.76
C THR A 93 -16.56 -1.97 48.59
N LYS A 94 -17.66 -2.20 49.28
CA LYS A 94 -17.97 -2.79 50.59
C LYS A 94 -19.41 -3.31 50.56
#